data_AF-A0A3D1QVX0-F1
#
_entry.id   AF-A0A3D1QVX0-F1
#
_cell.length_a   1.000
_cell.length_b   1.000
_cell.length_c   1.000
_cell.angle_alpha   90.00
_cell.angle_beta   90.00
_cell.angle_gamma   90.00
#
_symmetry.space_group_name_H-M   'P 1'
#
loop_
_entity.id
_entity.type
_entity.pdbx_description
1 polymer ?
#
loop_
_entity_poly.entity_id
_entity_poly.type
_entity_poly.pdbx_seq_one_letter_code
_entity_poly.pdbx_strand_id
1 'polypeptide(L)' 'MLAHCAPGYTARSTKHHWRITYEGRTYPSLPLGPHGRRENPLIEVGHIKRMARFLGILDCAKAMLPVLA' A
#
# COMPACT_ATOMS: atom_id res chain seq x y z
N MET A 1 -5.58 0.67 -6.94
CA MET A 1 -4.32 1.43 -6.90
C MET A 1 -3.10 0.57 -7.23
N LEU A 2 -2.66 -0.36 -6.37
CA LEU A 2 -1.42 -1.15 -6.61
C LEU A 2 -1.44 -1.89 -7.95
N ALA A 3 -2.56 -2.50 -8.33
CA ALA A 3 -2.71 -3.16 -9.63
C ALA A 3 -2.45 -2.26 -10.85
N HIS A 4 -2.59 -0.93 -10.70
CA HIS A 4 -2.34 0.04 -11.77
C HIS A 4 -0.96 0.70 -11.64
N CYS A 5 -0.63 1.18 -10.44
CA CYS A 5 0.59 1.96 -10.21
C CYS A 5 1.85 1.14 -9.90
N ALA A 6 1.69 -0.16 -9.64
CA ALA A 6 2.78 -1.07 -9.31
C ALA A 6 2.56 -2.43 -10.00
N PRO A 7 2.48 -2.50 -11.34
CA PRO A 7 2.18 -3.73 -12.06
C PRO A 7 3.25 -4.80 -11.77
N GLY A 8 2.82 -5.97 -11.28
CA GLY A 8 3.75 -7.02 -10.82
C GLY A 8 4.16 -6.90 -9.35
N TYR A 9 3.51 -6.04 -8.57
CA TYR A 9 3.66 -6.06 -7.11
C TYR A 9 3.26 -7.43 -6.54
N THR A 10 3.88 -7.79 -5.42
CA THR A 10 3.43 -8.92 -4.60
C THR A 10 2.97 -8.42 -3.24
N ALA A 11 1.91 -9.03 -2.73
CA ALA A 11 1.40 -8.75 -1.39
C ALA A 11 1.40 -10.05 -0.58
N ARG A 12 2.08 -10.03 0.56
CA ARG A 12 2.13 -11.17 1.49
C ARG A 12 1.59 -10.75 2.84
N SER A 13 0.54 -11.42 3.31
CA SER A 13 0.02 -11.20 4.66
C SER A 13 0.93 -11.87 5.69
N THR A 14 1.24 -11.16 6.76
CA THR A 14 1.78 -11.71 8.01
C THR A 14 0.67 -11.78 9.06
N LYS A 15 1.01 -12.12 10.31
CA LYS A 15 0.07 -12.12 11.43
C LYS A 15 -0.55 -10.74 11.71
N HIS A 16 0.16 -9.65 11.41
CA HIS A 16 -0.23 -8.30 11.84
C HIS A 16 -0.25 -7.24 10.71
N HIS A 17 0.40 -7.50 9.58
CA HIS A 17 0.53 -6.53 8.49
C HIS A 17 0.59 -7.22 7.12
N TRP A 18 0.41 -6.45 6.05
CA TRP A 18 0.81 -6.82 4.71
C TRP A 18 2.23 -6.34 4.44
N ARG A 19 3.02 -7.21 3.80
CA ARG A 19 4.28 -6.85 3.14
C ARG A 19 3.99 -6.68 1.66
N ILE A 20 4.28 -5.49 1.12
CA ILE A 20 4.09 -5.17 -0.29
C ILE A 20 5.46 -5.02 -0.93
N THR A 21 5.76 -5.84 -1.94
CA THR A 21 7.03 -5.78 -2.67
C THR A 21 6.80 -5.35 -4.11
N TYR A 22 7.57 -4.37 -4.58
CA TYR A 22 7.56 -3.88 -5.95
C TYR A 22 8.98 -3.40 -6.33
N GLU A 23 9.47 -3.79 -7.52
CA GLU A 23 10.79 -3.40 -8.04
C GLU A 23 11.95 -3.54 -7.02
N GLY A 24 11.99 -4.68 -6.31
CA GLY A 24 13.02 -4.95 -5.29
C GLY A 24 12.85 -4.21 -3.96
N ARG A 25 11.87 -3.30 -3.84
CA ARG A 25 11.54 -2.60 -2.60
C ARG A 25 10.39 -3.29 -1.87
N THR A 26 10.56 -3.55 -0.57
CA THR A 26 9.51 -4.20 0.24
C THR A 26 9.04 -3.27 1.36
N TYR A 27 7.81 -2.77 1.27
CA TYR A 27 7.16 -2.05 2.36
C TYR A 27 6.60 -3.06 3.39
N PRO A 28 7.11 -3.06 4.64
CA PRO A 28 6.85 -4.16 5.57
C PRO A 28 5.67 -3.91 6.52
N SER A 29 5.01 -2.76 6.48
CA SER A 29 4.16 -2.29 7.59
C SER A 29 2.82 -1.73 7.13
N LEU A 30 2.20 -2.33 6.10
CA LEU A 30 0.85 -1.95 5.71
C LEU A 30 -0.13 -2.61 6.70
N PRO A 31 -0.88 -1.84 7.52
CA PRO A 31 -1.66 -2.43 8.60
C PRO A 31 -2.75 -3.36 8.08
N LEU A 32 -3.03 -4.42 8.83
CA LEU A 32 -4.21 -5.25 8.65
C LEU A 32 -5.47 -4.64 9.31
N GLY A 33 -5.43 -3.40 9.80
CA GLY A 33 -6.50 -2.84 10.64
C GLY A 33 -6.51 -3.40 12.07
N PRO A 34 -7.50 -3.03 12.89
CA PRO A 34 -7.45 -3.15 14.35
C PRO A 34 -7.46 -4.61 14.81
N HIS A 35 -8.12 -5.51 14.07
CA HIS A 35 -8.18 -6.94 14.41
C HIS A 35 -8.08 -7.89 13.20
N GLY A 36 -7.62 -7.42 12.03
CA GLY A 36 -7.37 -8.28 10.87
C GLY A 36 -7.99 -7.79 9.57
N ARG A 37 -7.17 -7.90 8.52
CA ARG A 37 -7.48 -7.75 7.08
C ARG A 37 -8.45 -6.63 6.70
N ARG A 38 -8.16 -5.38 7.07
CA ARG A 38 -8.76 -4.21 6.40
C ARG A 38 -8.44 -4.26 4.91
N GLU A 39 -9.49 -4.19 4.10
CA GLU A 39 -9.39 -3.92 2.68
C GLU A 39 -9.25 -2.41 2.44
N ASN A 40 -8.70 -2.04 1.30
CA ASN A 40 -8.78 -0.67 0.81
C ASN A 40 -10.28 -0.32 0.60
N PRO A 41 -10.86 0.74 1.20
CA PRO A 41 -10.24 1.96 1.75
C PRO A 41 -10.18 2.11 3.28
N LEU A 42 -10.42 1.04 4.06
CA LEU A 42 -10.41 1.14 5.53
C LEU A 42 -9.00 1.35 6.12
N ILE A 43 -7.96 1.05 5.34
CA ILE A 43 -6.56 1.36 5.70
C ILE A 43 -6.41 2.88 5.77
N GLU A 44 -5.84 3.39 6.86
CA GLU A 44 -5.65 4.83 7.00
C GLU A 44 -4.83 5.40 5.85
N VAL A 45 -5.28 6.54 5.34
CA VAL A 45 -4.69 7.24 4.20
C VAL A 45 -3.19 7.49 4.41
N GLY A 46 -2.78 7.80 5.65
CA GLY A 46 -1.37 8.00 6.00
C GLY A 46 -0.49 6.78 5.73
N HIS A 47 -1.00 5.56 5.97
CA HIS A 47 -0.28 4.33 5.67
C HIS A 47 -0.19 4.08 4.16
N ILE A 48 -1.26 4.36 3.41
CA ILE A 48 -1.26 4.26 1.94
C ILE A 48 -0.26 5.26 1.34
N LYS A 49 -0.26 6.52 1.81
CA LYS A 49 0.66 7.58 1.35
C LYS A 49 2.12 7.21 1.64
N ARG A 50 2.40 6.69 2.85
CA ARG A 50 3.75 6.22 3.23
C ARG A 50 4.21 5.05 2.37
N MET A 51 3.34 4.06 2.15
CA MET A 51 3.64 2.93 1.27
C MET A 51 3.92 3.38 -0.17
N ALA A 52 3.05 4.22 -0.74
CA ALA A 52 3.21 4.70 -2.11
C ALA A 52 4.49 5.52 -2.29
N ARG A 53 4.86 6.36 -1.31
CA ARG A 53 6.15 7.06 -1.29
C ARG A 53 7.33 6.09 -1.22
N PHE A 54 7.27 5.09 -0.35
CA PHE A 54 8.35 4.11 -0.18
C PHE A 54 8.59 3.30 -1.48
N LEU A 55 7.51 2.87 -2.13
CA LEU A 55 7.57 2.12 -3.38
C LEU A 55 7.88 3.00 -4.60
N GLY A 56 7.94 4.32 -4.46
CA GLY A 56 8.23 5.24 -5.58
C GLY A 56 7.04 5.49 -6.53
N ILE A 57 5.82 5.13 -6.10
CA ILE A 57 4.61 5.18 -6.95
C ILE A 57 3.65 6.30 -6.54
N LEU A 58 4.09 7.24 -5.71
CA LEU A 58 3.22 8.25 -5.08
C LEU A 58 2.47 9.11 -6.11
N ASP A 59 3.12 9.53 -7.19
CA ASP A 59 2.50 10.42 -8.16
C ASP A 59 1.38 9.72 -8.94
N CYS A 60 1.59 8.46 -9.37
CA CYS A 60 0.52 7.63 -9.92
C CYS A 60 -0.59 7.38 -8.88
N ALA A 61 -0.21 7.11 -7.62
CA ALA A 61 -1.17 6.85 -6.56
C ALA A 61 -2.08 8.05 -6.29
N LYS A 62 -1.56 9.29 -6.34
CA LYS A 62 -2.36 10.52 -6.19
C LYS A 62 -3.38 10.68 -7.31
N ALA A 63 -3.03 10.34 -8.54
CA ALA A 63 -3.96 10.38 -9.68
C ALA A 63 -5.12 9.38 -9.50
N MET A 64 -4.84 8.21 -8.92
CA MET A 64 -5.84 7.16 -8.67
C MET A 64 -6.65 7.36 -7.38
N LEU A 65 -6.05 8.00 -6.37
CA LEU A 65 -6.65 8.21 -5.05
C LEU A 65 -6.45 9.68 -4.67
N PRO A 66 -7.39 10.57 -5.02
CA PRO A 66 -7.30 12.01 -4.73
C PRO A 66 -7.10 12.35 -3.25
N VAL A 67 -7.55 11.46 -2.36
CA VAL A 67 -7.34 11.57 -0.90
C VAL A 67 -5.85 11.54 -0.49
N LEU A 68 -4.95 11.11 -1.38
CA LEU A 68 -3.50 11.10 -1.17
C LEU A 68 -2.82 12.42 -1.52
N ALA A 69 -3.52 13.38 -2.14
CA ALA A 69 -2.97 14.68 -2.53
C ALA A 69 -2.23 15.34 -1.35
#